data_AF-A0A946DMG2-F1
#
_entry.id   AF-A0A946DMG2-F1
#
_cell.length_a   1.000
_cell.length_b   1.000
_cell.length_c   1.000
_cell.angle_alpha   90.00
_cell.angle_beta   90.00
_cell.angle_gamma   90.00
#
_symmetry.space_group_name_H-M   'P 1'
#
loop_
_entity.id
_entity.type
_entity.pdbx_description
1 polymer ?
#
loop_
_entity_poly.entity_id
_entity_poly.type
_entity_poly.pdbx_seq_one_letter_code
_entity_poly.pdbx_strand_id
1 'polypeptide(L)'
;MTKTRLLKFLASFILIVVFISCITMLTNPNNYKNFIADKFHSETGYQLHLTGDIELSWWPNITGLINNISVGNSSDDKTWFIAEKLSISTDSAQLVKNYGVPDVVQLLATDGVLNGFDVVGILNVLERIIECKCLLPIPTSGETRFETLTAKVFMQNQVYSNQDLYIQGSGFTLTGKGTLADIKKSSVDYDLILYVDAMSEQSQLQNSNLGNYTIAIHCYGDLSDPTCTPDLSTIVEQIIKKDSKKKIKKLEKKIIKEAEKFLKGLLQF
;
A
#
# COMPACT_ATOMS: atom_id res chain seq x y z
N MET A 1 9.90 -12.55 13.83
CA MET A 1 10.16 -11.46 12.87
C MET A 1 8.80 -10.96 12.40
N THR A 2 8.53 -9.68 12.66
CA THR A 2 7.18 -9.12 12.85
C THR A 2 6.42 -8.84 11.55
N LYS A 3 5.20 -9.37 11.46
CA LYS A 3 4.32 -9.46 10.28
C LYS A 3 3.41 -8.23 10.08
N THR A 4 3.96 -7.01 10.19
CA THR A 4 3.16 -5.77 10.21
C THR A 4 3.79 -4.56 9.57
N ARG A 5 4.40 -4.74 8.40
CA ARG A 5 5.24 -3.70 7.86
C ARG A 5 4.49 -2.50 7.29
N LEU A 6 3.43 -2.74 6.52
CA LEU A 6 2.67 -1.67 5.84
C LEU A 6 1.97 -0.71 6.83
N LEU A 7 1.44 -1.26 7.91
CA LEU A 7 0.58 -0.51 8.81
C LEU A 7 1.37 0.27 9.87
N LYS A 8 2.45 -0.32 10.38
CA LYS A 8 3.46 0.40 11.18
C LYS A 8 4.13 1.50 10.36
N PHE A 9 4.37 1.24 9.07
CA PHE A 9 4.85 2.25 8.13
C PHE A 9 3.90 3.43 8.02
N LEU A 10 2.60 3.21 7.74
CA LEU A 10 1.63 4.29 7.65
C LEU A 10 1.54 5.07 8.97
N ALA A 11 1.38 4.40 10.11
CA ALA A 11 1.26 5.04 11.43
C ALA A 11 2.47 5.90 11.82
N SER A 12 3.69 5.45 11.54
CA SER A 12 4.89 6.19 11.92
C SER A 12 5.35 7.21 10.86
N PHE A 13 5.08 6.97 9.57
CA PHE A 13 5.21 7.99 8.53
C PHE A 13 4.38 9.23 8.89
N ILE A 14 3.19 9.02 9.45
CA ILE A 14 2.33 10.12 9.91
C ILE A 14 2.93 10.88 11.11
N LEU A 15 3.56 10.19 12.06
CA LEU A 15 4.22 10.79 13.24
C LEU A 15 5.40 11.69 12.82
N ILE A 16 6.03 11.39 11.69
CA ILE A 16 7.12 12.16 11.10
C ILE A 16 6.61 13.38 10.36
N VAL A 17 5.42 13.32 9.74
CA VAL A 17 4.79 14.52 9.20
C VAL A 17 4.46 15.52 10.30
N VAL A 18 4.01 15.05 11.47
CA VAL A 18 3.81 15.89 12.66
C VAL A 18 5.13 16.47 13.18
N PHE A 19 6.25 15.76 13.06
CA PHE A 19 7.57 16.24 13.51
C PHE A 19 8.24 17.21 12.53
N ILE A 20 8.08 16.99 11.21
CA ILE A 20 8.52 17.90 10.14
C ILE A 20 7.77 19.24 10.25
N SER A 21 6.49 19.21 10.67
CA SER A 21 5.70 20.40 10.98
C SER A 21 6.29 21.24 12.13
N CYS A 22 6.90 20.62 13.15
CA CYS A 22 7.56 21.35 14.24
C CYS A 22 8.94 21.94 13.87
N ILE A 23 9.61 21.45 12.82
CA ILE A 23 10.98 21.86 12.45
C ILE A 23 11.02 23.15 11.61
N THR A 24 9.87 23.76 11.30
CA THR A 24 9.79 25.01 10.51
C THR A 24 10.15 26.28 11.30
N MET A 25 11.28 26.29 12.01
CA MET A 25 12.00 27.52 12.30
C MET A 25 13.27 27.63 11.45
N LEU A 26 13.07 28.07 10.20
CA LEU A 26 13.98 28.96 9.45
C LEU A 26 15.40 28.44 9.08
N THR A 27 15.55 27.16 8.70
CA THR A 27 16.82 26.61 8.15
C THR A 27 16.58 25.69 6.95
N ASN A 28 17.61 25.44 6.12
CA ASN A 28 17.54 24.57 4.93
C ASN A 28 17.01 23.16 5.30
N PRO A 29 15.87 22.70 4.74
CA PRO A 29 15.25 21.42 5.11
C PRO A 29 16.14 20.20 4.85
N ASN A 30 17.10 20.31 3.91
CA ASN A 30 18.03 19.24 3.59
C ASN A 30 18.99 18.91 4.74
N ASN A 31 19.18 19.80 5.71
CA ASN A 31 20.00 19.55 6.90
C ASN A 31 19.37 18.52 7.85
N TYR A 32 18.06 18.27 7.73
CA TYR A 32 17.32 17.39 8.63
C TYR A 32 17.09 15.98 8.09
N LYS A 33 17.59 15.65 6.88
CA LYS A 33 17.42 14.33 6.26
C LYS A 33 17.81 13.19 7.20
N ASN A 34 18.97 13.29 7.85
CA ASN A 34 19.46 12.28 8.78
C ASN A 34 18.55 12.17 10.01
N PHE A 35 18.16 13.30 10.60
CA PHE A 35 17.26 13.33 11.74
C PHE A 35 15.90 12.69 11.41
N ILE A 36 15.33 13.01 10.24
CA ILE A 36 14.07 12.43 9.76
C ILE A 36 14.22 10.92 9.57
N ALA A 37 15.30 10.46 8.95
CA ALA A 37 15.58 9.05 8.73
C ALA A 37 15.76 8.28 10.06
N ASP A 38 16.50 8.83 11.01
CA ASP A 38 16.72 8.24 12.32
C ASP A 38 15.43 8.15 13.13
N LYS A 39 14.62 9.22 13.11
CA LYS A 39 13.31 9.23 13.75
C LYS A 39 12.38 8.21 13.11
N PHE A 40 12.36 8.15 11.77
CA PHE A 40 11.61 7.14 11.02
C PHE A 40 12.00 5.72 11.43
N HIS A 41 13.29 5.46 11.54
CA HIS A 41 13.79 4.16 11.97
C HIS A 41 13.37 3.80 13.40
N SER A 42 13.50 4.74 14.33
CA SER A 42 13.14 4.52 15.74
C SER A 42 11.65 4.19 15.95
N GLU A 43 10.78 4.73 15.10
CA GLU A 43 9.32 4.59 15.24
C GLU A 43 8.75 3.44 14.39
N THR A 44 9.26 3.23 13.16
CA THR A 44 8.78 2.17 12.26
C THR A 44 9.55 0.85 12.37
N GLY A 45 10.85 0.91 12.68
CA GLY A 45 11.80 -0.18 12.44
C GLY A 45 12.25 -0.35 10.98
N TYR A 46 11.95 0.58 10.07
CA TYR A 46 12.41 0.61 8.67
C TYR A 46 13.51 1.65 8.48
N GLN A 47 14.28 1.53 7.40
CA GLN A 47 15.24 2.55 6.97
C GLN A 47 14.60 3.43 5.91
N LEU A 48 14.67 4.75 6.12
CA LEU A 48 14.24 5.76 5.17
C LEU A 48 15.47 6.39 4.54
N HIS A 49 15.57 6.35 3.21
CA HIS A 49 16.63 7.03 2.46
C HIS A 49 16.03 8.19 1.67
N LEU A 50 16.53 9.39 1.98
CA LEU A 50 16.16 10.65 1.34
C LEU A 50 17.33 11.08 0.45
N THR A 51 17.39 10.55 -0.77
CA THR A 51 18.56 10.76 -1.65
C THR A 51 18.48 12.07 -2.43
N GLY A 52 17.28 12.46 -2.87
CA GLY A 52 17.06 13.76 -3.52
C GLY A 52 16.76 14.87 -2.52
N ASP A 53 16.61 16.08 -3.03
CA ASP A 53 16.38 17.27 -2.22
C ASP A 53 14.96 17.38 -1.71
N ILE A 54 14.84 18.01 -0.54
CA ILE A 54 13.59 18.41 0.08
C ILE A 54 13.36 19.88 -0.24
N GLU A 55 12.27 20.17 -0.94
CA GLU A 55 11.78 21.52 -1.19
C GLU A 55 10.58 21.80 -0.30
N LEU A 56 10.49 23.02 0.22
CA LEU A 56 9.40 23.42 1.11
C LEU A 56 8.66 24.62 0.51
N SER A 57 7.34 24.51 0.43
CA SER A 57 6.42 25.62 0.18
C SER A 57 5.57 25.87 1.42
N TRP A 58 5.30 27.14 1.75
CA TRP A 58 4.75 27.53 3.06
C TRP A 58 3.45 28.34 3.03
N TRP A 59 2.96 28.79 1.87
CA TRP A 59 1.69 29.52 1.78
C TRP A 59 0.94 29.19 0.48
N PRO A 60 -0.38 28.89 0.52
CA PRO A 60 -1.27 28.81 1.69
C PRO A 60 -1.19 27.47 2.46
N ASN A 61 -0.73 26.40 1.82
CA ASN A 61 -0.51 25.09 2.46
C ASN A 61 0.98 24.89 2.72
N ILE A 62 1.32 24.24 3.83
CA ILE A 62 2.69 23.77 4.04
C ILE A 62 2.85 22.48 3.24
N THR A 63 3.79 22.46 2.30
CA THR A 63 4.07 21.32 1.42
C THR A 63 5.56 21.03 1.41
N GLY A 64 5.94 19.82 1.79
CA GLY A 64 7.27 19.26 1.56
C GLY A 64 7.26 18.39 0.31
N LEU A 65 8.07 18.75 -0.69
CA LEU A 65 8.34 17.94 -1.87
C LEU A 65 9.68 17.24 -1.70
N ILE A 66 9.69 15.93 -1.82
CA ILE A 66 10.85 15.08 -1.60
C ILE A 66 11.09 14.33 -2.90
N ASN A 67 12.25 14.55 -3.50
CA ASN A 67 12.67 13.80 -4.68
C ASN A 67 13.46 12.54 -4.26
N ASN A 68 13.28 11.44 -4.98
CA ASN A 68 13.97 10.18 -4.82
C ASN A 68 13.97 9.67 -3.36
N ILE A 69 12.80 9.18 -2.93
CA ILE A 69 12.63 8.53 -1.64
C ILE A 69 12.65 7.01 -1.81
N SER A 70 13.31 6.33 -0.87
CA SER A 70 13.16 4.89 -0.72
C SER A 70 13.04 4.47 0.74
N VAL A 71 12.36 3.36 0.95
CA VAL A 71 12.15 2.76 2.26
C VAL A 71 12.51 1.30 2.17
N GLY A 72 13.33 0.86 3.13
CA GLY A 72 13.83 -0.51 3.20
C GLY A 72 13.74 -1.10 4.59
N ASN A 73 14.01 -2.40 4.67
CA ASN A 73 14.13 -3.11 5.94
C ASN A 73 15.48 -2.84 6.59
N SER A 74 15.48 -2.60 7.90
CA SER A 74 16.73 -2.42 8.65
C SER A 74 17.58 -3.68 8.78
N SER A 75 16.99 -4.87 8.59
CA SER A 75 17.67 -6.15 8.81
C SER A 75 18.37 -6.72 7.58
N ASP A 76 17.89 -6.42 6.38
CA ASP A 76 18.39 -7.02 5.13
C ASP A 76 18.63 -6.01 4.01
N ASP A 77 18.54 -4.70 4.31
CA ASP A 77 18.77 -3.57 3.39
C ASP A 77 17.90 -3.64 2.11
N LYS A 78 16.85 -4.48 2.12
CA LYS A 78 15.96 -4.64 0.97
C LYS A 78 14.98 -3.48 0.97
N THR A 79 15.06 -2.65 -0.07
CA THR A 79 14.08 -1.60 -0.35
C THR A 79 12.77 -2.22 -0.81
N TRP A 80 11.68 -1.86 -0.15
CA TRP A 80 10.34 -2.35 -0.45
C TRP A 80 9.44 -1.26 -1.04
N PHE A 81 9.77 0.02 -0.84
CA PHE A 81 9.08 1.15 -1.45
C PHE A 81 10.08 2.14 -2.03
N ILE A 82 9.79 2.63 -3.23
CA ILE A 82 10.55 3.67 -3.93
C ILE A 82 9.53 4.61 -4.57
N ALA A 83 9.79 5.92 -4.55
CA ALA A 83 9.07 6.89 -5.37
C ALA A 83 10.01 7.98 -5.87
N GLU A 84 9.85 8.39 -7.13
CA GLU A 84 10.62 9.51 -7.69
C GLU A 84 10.25 10.81 -7.00
N LYS A 85 8.97 11.00 -6.68
CA LYS A 85 8.47 12.20 -6.01
C LYS A 85 7.51 11.82 -4.91
N LEU A 86 7.64 12.49 -3.77
CA LEU A 86 6.72 12.42 -2.66
C LEU A 86 6.39 13.85 -2.20
N SER A 87 5.13 14.20 -2.24
CA SER A 87 4.57 15.41 -1.67
C SER A 87 3.83 15.07 -0.39
N ILE A 88 4.14 15.82 0.66
CA ILE A 88 3.45 15.78 1.95
C ILE A 88 2.94 17.18 2.19
N SER A 89 1.63 17.35 2.35
CA SER A 89 1.05 18.67 2.58
C SER A 89 0.03 18.68 3.72
N THR A 90 -0.10 19.84 4.35
CA THR A 90 -1.12 20.13 5.34
C THR A 90 -1.50 21.62 5.30
N ASP A 91 -2.70 21.92 5.77
CA ASP A 91 -3.20 23.29 5.85
C ASP A 91 -2.49 24.05 6.98
N SER A 92 -1.85 25.17 6.64
CA SER A 92 -1.12 25.99 7.60
C SER A 92 -2.02 26.52 8.72
N ALA A 93 -3.30 26.77 8.45
CA ALA A 93 -4.25 27.24 9.45
C ALA A 93 -4.52 26.18 10.53
N GLN A 94 -4.49 24.89 10.17
CA GLN A 94 -4.63 23.79 11.14
C GLN A 94 -3.46 23.77 12.12
N LEU A 95 -2.25 24.03 11.64
CA LEU A 95 -1.06 24.07 12.47
C LEU A 95 -1.14 25.21 13.50
N VAL A 96 -1.58 26.40 13.08
CA VAL A 96 -1.76 27.53 14.01
C VAL A 96 -2.84 27.21 15.04
N LYS A 97 -3.95 26.60 14.61
CA LYS A 97 -5.08 26.27 15.50
C LYS A 97 -4.72 25.17 16.52
N ASN A 98 -3.90 24.21 16.12
CA ASN A 98 -3.64 22.99 16.87
C ASN A 98 -2.19 22.90 17.38
N TYR A 99 -1.57 24.04 17.69
CA TYR A 99 -0.23 24.11 18.30
C TYR A 99 0.87 23.34 17.54
N GLY A 100 0.85 23.42 16.22
CA GLY A 100 1.85 22.81 15.33
C GLY A 100 1.54 21.37 14.92
N VAL A 101 0.44 20.77 15.39
CA VAL A 101 0.03 19.41 15.03
C VAL A 101 -1.09 19.44 13.98
N PRO A 102 -0.88 18.94 12.76
CA PRO A 102 -1.94 18.89 11.76
C PRO A 102 -3.02 17.85 12.12
N ASP A 103 -4.29 18.17 11.88
CA ASP A 103 -5.39 17.18 11.95
C ASP A 103 -5.45 16.34 10.68
N VAL A 104 -5.00 16.90 9.55
CA VAL A 104 -5.06 16.28 8.24
C VAL A 104 -3.72 16.40 7.52
N VAL A 105 -3.24 15.29 6.97
CA VAL A 105 -2.05 15.24 6.12
C VAL A 105 -2.43 14.61 4.79
N GLN A 106 -2.02 15.24 3.70
CA GLN A 106 -2.21 14.75 2.35
C GLN A 106 -0.88 14.26 1.78
N LEU A 107 -0.92 13.06 1.22
CA LEU A 107 0.21 12.38 0.62
C LEU A 107 -0.06 12.22 -0.87
N LEU A 108 0.95 12.50 -1.68
CA LEU A 108 0.99 12.19 -3.11
C LEU A 108 2.38 11.67 -3.43
N ALA A 109 2.50 10.42 -3.87
CA ALA A 109 3.72 9.88 -4.43
C ALA A 109 3.52 9.54 -5.91
N THR A 110 4.52 9.79 -6.76
CA THR A 110 4.46 9.46 -8.18
C THR A 110 5.66 8.64 -8.62
N ASP A 111 5.46 7.90 -9.70
CA ASP A 111 6.50 7.14 -10.41
C ASP A 111 7.27 6.22 -9.45
N GLY A 112 6.53 5.32 -8.81
CA GLY A 112 7.06 4.51 -7.73
C GLY A 112 7.02 3.02 -7.99
N VAL A 113 7.71 2.30 -7.11
CA VAL A 113 7.90 0.86 -7.17
C VAL A 113 7.69 0.25 -5.79
N LEU A 114 6.87 -0.79 -5.74
CA LEU A 114 6.71 -1.67 -4.59
C LEU A 114 7.46 -2.97 -4.86
N ASN A 115 8.57 -3.18 -4.14
CA ASN A 115 9.41 -4.36 -4.30
C ASN A 115 8.96 -5.48 -3.35
N GLY A 116 9.16 -6.71 -3.80
CA GLY A 116 8.71 -7.92 -3.10
C GLY A 116 7.33 -8.39 -3.53
N PHE A 117 6.67 -7.69 -4.44
CA PHE A 117 5.34 -8.01 -4.94
C PHE A 117 5.27 -7.73 -6.45
N ASP A 118 4.73 -8.68 -7.22
CA ASP A 118 4.47 -8.50 -8.64
C ASP A 118 2.99 -8.77 -8.92
N VAL A 119 2.15 -7.74 -8.72
CA VAL A 119 0.70 -7.81 -8.97
C VAL A 119 0.46 -8.44 -10.34
N VAL A 120 1.03 -7.86 -11.39
CA VAL A 120 0.80 -8.27 -12.77
C VAL A 120 1.20 -9.73 -13.00
N GLY A 121 2.39 -10.13 -12.55
CA GLY A 121 2.87 -11.50 -12.66
C GLY A 121 2.01 -12.51 -11.91
N ILE A 122 1.53 -12.16 -10.72
CA ILE A 122 0.59 -12.99 -9.96
C ILE A 122 -0.72 -13.15 -10.72
N LEU A 123 -1.30 -12.06 -11.22
CA LEU A 123 -2.57 -12.09 -11.92
C LEU A 123 -2.44 -12.95 -13.18
N ASN A 124 -1.36 -12.79 -13.96
CA ASN A 124 -1.03 -13.65 -15.10
C ASN A 124 -0.97 -15.15 -14.71
N VAL A 125 -0.39 -15.48 -13.56
CA VAL A 125 -0.37 -16.87 -13.08
C VAL A 125 -1.77 -17.35 -12.69
N LEU A 126 -2.56 -16.52 -12.02
CA LEU A 126 -3.95 -16.84 -11.66
C LEU A 126 -4.79 -17.11 -12.92
N GLU A 127 -4.65 -16.30 -13.96
CA GLU A 127 -5.33 -16.52 -15.24
C GLU A 127 -4.98 -17.88 -15.85
N ARG A 128 -3.67 -18.20 -15.90
CA ARG A 128 -3.21 -19.47 -16.43
C ARG A 128 -3.69 -20.66 -15.60
N ILE A 129 -3.71 -20.54 -14.26
CA ILE A 129 -4.25 -21.59 -13.37
C ILE A 129 -5.71 -21.88 -13.71
N ILE A 130 -6.49 -20.83 -13.98
CA ILE A 130 -7.91 -20.93 -14.34
C ILE A 130 -8.07 -21.60 -15.71
N GLU A 131 -7.31 -21.16 -16.70
CA GLU A 131 -7.35 -21.70 -18.07
C GLU A 131 -6.93 -23.18 -18.13
N CYS A 132 -5.77 -23.51 -17.57
CA CYS A 132 -5.23 -24.87 -17.63
C CYS A 132 -5.88 -25.81 -16.61
N LYS A 133 -6.63 -25.27 -15.63
CA LYS A 133 -7.15 -26.00 -14.45
C LYS A 133 -6.04 -26.75 -13.70
N CYS A 134 -4.85 -26.17 -13.69
CA CYS A 134 -3.63 -26.76 -13.17
C CYS A 134 -2.97 -25.81 -12.17
N LEU A 135 -2.25 -26.35 -11.18
CA LEU A 135 -1.57 -25.52 -10.20
C LEU A 135 -0.22 -25.08 -10.75
N LEU A 136 -0.02 -23.78 -10.81
CA LEU A 136 1.24 -23.16 -11.19
C LEU A 136 1.85 -22.47 -9.96
N PRO A 137 3.19 -22.41 -9.84
CA PRO A 137 3.82 -21.65 -8.78
C PRO A 137 3.51 -20.16 -8.96
N ILE A 138 3.02 -19.53 -7.90
CA ILE A 138 2.75 -18.09 -7.88
C ILE A 138 4.06 -17.36 -7.56
N PRO A 139 4.42 -16.29 -8.30
CA PRO A 139 5.59 -15.48 -7.99
C PRO A 139 5.51 -14.94 -6.57
N THR A 140 6.55 -15.15 -5.78
CA THR A 140 6.66 -14.67 -4.39
C THR A 140 7.61 -13.47 -4.24
N SER A 141 8.07 -12.95 -5.36
CA SER A 141 9.02 -11.85 -5.47
C SER A 141 8.83 -11.15 -6.81
N GLY A 142 9.28 -9.92 -6.89
CA GLY A 142 9.21 -9.09 -8.09
C GLY A 142 8.94 -7.64 -7.69
N GLU A 143 8.50 -6.85 -8.64
CA GLU A 143 8.22 -5.44 -8.45
C GLU A 143 6.85 -5.08 -9.03
N THR A 144 6.15 -4.17 -8.35
CA THR A 144 4.88 -3.61 -8.81
C THR A 144 5.08 -2.12 -8.98
N ARG A 145 5.00 -1.64 -10.21
CA ARG A 145 5.12 -0.21 -10.53
C ARG A 145 3.78 0.49 -10.38
N PHE A 146 3.82 1.72 -9.87
CA PHE A 146 2.66 2.60 -9.77
C PHE A 146 2.99 3.99 -10.33
N GLU A 147 2.00 4.60 -10.97
CA GLU A 147 2.06 5.96 -11.52
C GLU A 147 1.77 6.99 -10.43
N THR A 148 0.74 6.74 -9.62
CA THR A 148 0.35 7.62 -8.52
C THR A 148 -0.13 6.85 -7.30
N LEU A 149 0.18 7.38 -6.12
CA LEU A 149 -0.36 6.99 -4.83
C LEU A 149 -0.82 8.27 -4.12
N THR A 150 -2.09 8.35 -3.75
CA THR A 150 -2.64 9.44 -2.93
C THR A 150 -3.28 8.91 -1.66
N ALA A 151 -3.13 9.63 -0.56
CA ALA A 151 -3.85 9.35 0.68
C ALA A 151 -4.01 10.62 1.53
N LYS A 152 -5.21 10.87 2.03
CA LYS A 152 -5.47 11.86 3.07
C LYS A 152 -5.65 11.16 4.41
N VAL A 153 -4.74 11.44 5.33
CA VAL A 153 -4.75 10.88 6.68
C VAL A 153 -5.35 11.90 7.64
N PHE A 154 -6.39 11.50 8.35
CA PHE A 154 -6.98 12.22 9.47
C PHE A 154 -6.43 11.67 10.78
N MET A 155 -5.97 12.57 11.65
CA MET A 155 -5.31 12.29 12.92
C MET A 155 -6.11 12.91 14.05
N GLN A 156 -6.95 12.12 14.72
CA GLN A 156 -7.76 12.63 15.82
C GLN A 156 -7.69 11.68 16.99
N ASN A 157 -7.38 12.20 18.17
CA ASN A 157 -7.39 11.42 19.41
C ASN A 157 -6.53 10.14 19.36
N GLN A 158 -5.39 10.18 18.62
CA GLN A 158 -4.49 9.03 18.37
C GLN A 158 -5.12 7.91 17.51
N VAL A 159 -6.16 8.25 16.76
CA VAL A 159 -6.73 7.42 15.70
C VAL A 159 -6.35 8.03 14.37
N TYR A 160 -5.70 7.22 13.55
CA TYR A 160 -5.22 7.52 12.21
C TYR A 160 -6.16 6.84 11.23
N SER A 161 -6.85 7.64 10.42
CA SER A 161 -7.79 7.12 9.43
C SER A 161 -7.52 7.71 8.06
N ASN A 162 -7.87 6.96 7.03
CA ASN A 162 -7.81 7.42 5.66
C ASN A 162 -9.09 6.96 4.96
N GLN A 163 -9.63 7.78 4.07
CA GLN A 163 -10.92 7.49 3.41
C GLN A 163 -10.82 7.50 1.88
N ASP A 164 -9.63 7.82 1.35
CA ASP A 164 -9.39 8.12 -0.06
C ASP A 164 -8.02 7.61 -0.53
N LEU A 165 -7.54 6.49 0.04
CA LEU A 165 -6.35 5.83 -0.52
C LEU A 165 -6.66 5.47 -1.96
N TYR A 166 -5.75 5.83 -2.85
CA TYR A 166 -5.81 5.53 -4.25
C TYR A 166 -4.40 5.26 -4.77
N ILE A 167 -4.20 4.11 -5.41
CA ILE A 167 -2.95 3.75 -6.08
C ILE A 167 -3.32 3.33 -7.50
N GLN A 168 -2.74 4.01 -8.49
CA GLN A 168 -2.86 3.63 -9.89
C GLN A 168 -1.56 3.02 -10.36
N GLY A 169 -1.61 1.79 -10.86
CA GLY A 169 -0.48 1.16 -11.51
C GLY A 169 -0.82 0.65 -12.91
N SER A 170 0.12 -0.05 -13.51
CA SER A 170 -0.07 -0.59 -14.87
C SER A 170 -1.06 -1.76 -14.83
N GLY A 171 -2.29 -1.51 -15.30
CA GLY A 171 -3.36 -2.51 -15.37
C GLY A 171 -4.06 -2.81 -14.05
N PHE A 172 -3.86 -1.99 -13.01
CA PHE A 172 -4.59 -2.12 -11.76
C PHE A 172 -4.81 -0.78 -11.05
N THR A 173 -5.86 -0.74 -10.24
CA THR A 173 -6.15 0.35 -9.30
C THR A 173 -6.41 -0.25 -7.93
N LEU A 174 -5.77 0.27 -6.87
CA LEU A 174 -6.07 -0.07 -5.48
C LEU A 174 -6.71 1.13 -4.80
N THR A 175 -7.87 0.93 -4.18
CA THR A 175 -8.51 1.96 -3.34
C THR A 175 -8.64 1.47 -1.91
N GLY A 176 -8.72 2.39 -0.96
CA GLY A 176 -8.87 2.00 0.44
C GLY A 176 -9.50 3.05 1.33
N LYS A 177 -10.09 2.57 2.43
CA LYS A 177 -10.72 3.42 3.45
C LYS A 177 -10.79 2.70 4.81
N GLY A 178 -10.80 3.47 5.89
CA GLY A 178 -10.97 2.97 7.25
C GLY A 178 -9.97 3.56 8.24
N THR A 179 -9.72 2.82 9.31
CA THR A 179 -8.77 3.11 10.37
C THR A 179 -7.44 2.43 10.07
N LEU A 180 -6.45 3.24 9.69
CA LEU A 180 -5.08 2.78 9.48
C LEU A 180 -4.43 2.37 10.80
N ALA A 181 -4.68 3.10 11.88
CA ALA A 181 -4.18 2.75 13.20
C ALA A 181 -4.99 3.42 14.31
N ASP A 182 -5.51 2.64 15.26
CA ASP A 182 -5.97 3.14 16.55
C ASP A 182 -4.88 2.80 17.58
N ILE A 183 -4.09 3.79 17.99
CA ILE A 183 -2.94 3.55 18.90
C ILE A 183 -3.41 3.19 20.30
N LYS A 184 -4.57 3.72 20.74
CA LYS A 184 -5.11 3.43 22.08
C LYS A 184 -5.54 1.98 22.20
N LYS A 185 -6.12 1.45 21.13
CA LYS A 185 -6.55 0.05 21.06
C LYS A 185 -5.48 -0.88 20.50
N SER A 186 -4.37 -0.34 20.00
CA SER A 186 -3.38 -1.09 19.22
C SER A 186 -4.04 -1.92 18.13
N SER A 187 -4.95 -1.33 17.36
CA SER A 187 -5.77 -2.04 16.37
C SER A 187 -5.80 -1.40 14.99
N VAL A 188 -6.18 -2.19 14.00
CA VAL A 188 -6.49 -1.77 12.63
C VAL A 188 -7.88 -2.23 12.23
N ASP A 189 -8.50 -1.47 11.34
CA ASP A 189 -9.72 -1.84 10.63
C ASP A 189 -9.76 -1.07 9.31
N TYR A 190 -9.37 -1.71 8.21
CA TYR A 190 -9.12 -1.05 6.94
C TYR A 190 -9.55 -1.91 5.75
N ASP A 191 -10.40 -1.33 4.89
CA ASP A 191 -10.87 -1.95 3.67
C ASP A 191 -10.01 -1.52 2.48
N LEU A 192 -9.64 -2.50 1.67
CA LEU A 192 -8.93 -2.32 0.40
C LEU A 192 -9.76 -2.95 -0.72
N ILE A 193 -9.75 -2.31 -1.88
CA ILE A 193 -10.42 -2.80 -3.07
C ILE A 193 -9.41 -2.72 -4.22
N LEU A 194 -8.92 -3.88 -4.65
CA LEU A 194 -8.07 -4.01 -5.83
C LEU A 194 -8.95 -4.27 -7.04
N TYR A 195 -8.87 -3.38 -8.02
CA TYR A 195 -9.45 -3.53 -9.34
C TYR A 195 -8.33 -3.81 -10.34
N VAL A 196 -8.57 -4.76 -11.25
CA VAL A 196 -7.62 -5.13 -12.31
C VAL A 196 -8.28 -4.90 -13.65
N ASP A 197 -7.63 -4.08 -14.48
CA ASP A 197 -8.08 -3.80 -15.83
C ASP A 197 -8.03 -5.07 -16.69
N ALA A 198 -8.93 -5.15 -17.66
CA ALA A 198 -8.75 -6.09 -18.74
C ALA A 198 -7.46 -5.80 -19.50
N MET A 199 -6.54 -6.78 -19.50
CA MET A 199 -5.36 -6.69 -20.36
C MET A 199 -5.81 -6.51 -21.80
N SER A 200 -5.24 -5.52 -22.48
CA SER A 200 -5.54 -5.22 -23.88
C SER A 200 -5.23 -6.43 -24.76
N GLU A 201 -5.99 -6.54 -25.85
CA GLU A 201 -6.12 -7.65 -26.81
C GLU A 201 -4.84 -8.07 -27.58
N GLN A 202 -3.63 -7.88 -27.03
CA GLN A 202 -2.38 -8.24 -27.71
C GLN A 202 -1.91 -9.68 -27.45
N SER A 203 -2.53 -10.40 -26.53
CA SER A 203 -2.38 -11.86 -26.44
C SER A 203 -3.41 -12.53 -27.35
N GLN A 204 -3.06 -12.70 -28.64
CA GLN A 204 -3.87 -13.43 -29.64
C GLN A 204 -4.00 -14.95 -29.38
N LEU A 205 -3.92 -15.39 -28.12
CA LEU A 205 -4.15 -16.78 -27.75
C LEU A 205 -5.16 -16.84 -26.61
N GLN A 206 -6.40 -17.13 -27.03
CA GLN A 206 -7.46 -17.83 -26.30
C GLN A 206 -8.34 -17.01 -25.33
N ASN A 207 -9.59 -16.76 -25.76
CA ASN A 207 -10.92 -16.75 -25.08
C ASN A 207 -11.08 -16.55 -23.54
N SER A 208 -10.08 -16.02 -22.85
CA SER A 208 -10.04 -15.93 -21.40
C SER A 208 -9.44 -14.62 -20.95
N ASN A 209 -10.06 -13.53 -21.39
CA ASN A 209 -9.89 -12.25 -20.73
C ASN A 209 -10.55 -12.34 -19.34
N LEU A 210 -9.73 -12.54 -18.31
CA LEU A 210 -10.15 -12.53 -16.91
C LEU A 210 -10.16 -11.11 -16.33
N GLY A 211 -9.85 -10.10 -17.14
CA GLY A 211 -10.01 -8.69 -16.84
C GLY A 211 -11.34 -8.26 -16.22
N ASN A 212 -11.34 -7.11 -15.56
CA ASN A 212 -12.49 -6.51 -14.89
C ASN A 212 -12.97 -7.30 -13.67
N TYR A 213 -12.05 -7.72 -12.82
CA TYR A 213 -12.38 -8.28 -11.51
C TYR A 213 -11.94 -7.35 -10.40
N THR A 214 -12.68 -7.46 -9.31
CA THR A 214 -12.46 -6.73 -8.08
C THR A 214 -12.21 -7.71 -6.96
N ILE A 215 -11.12 -7.52 -6.24
CA ILE A 215 -10.79 -8.24 -5.00
C ILE A 215 -10.96 -7.25 -3.85
N ALA A 216 -11.98 -7.47 -3.02
CA ALA A 216 -12.11 -6.77 -1.76
C ALA A 216 -11.21 -7.46 -0.72
N ILE A 217 -10.51 -6.69 0.10
CA ILE A 217 -9.62 -7.19 1.15
C ILE A 217 -9.94 -6.39 2.41
N HIS A 218 -10.39 -7.07 3.46
CA HIS A 218 -10.64 -6.45 4.75
C HIS A 218 -9.50 -6.79 5.71
N CYS A 219 -8.76 -5.79 6.19
CA CYS A 219 -7.70 -5.91 7.18
C CYS A 219 -8.19 -5.46 8.57
N TYR A 220 -8.12 -6.31 9.58
CA TYR A 220 -8.60 -5.99 10.93
C TYR A 220 -7.77 -6.69 12.02
N GLY A 221 -7.94 -6.23 13.26
CA GLY A 221 -7.35 -6.86 14.44
C GLY A 221 -6.16 -6.09 14.99
N ASP A 222 -5.13 -6.81 15.46
CA ASP A 222 -3.97 -6.21 16.14
C ASP A 222 -3.09 -5.41 15.17
N LEU A 223 -2.67 -4.21 15.58
CA LEU A 223 -1.83 -3.31 14.78
C LEU A 223 -0.45 -3.91 14.44
N SER A 224 0.00 -4.90 15.22
CA SER A 224 1.27 -5.61 15.08
C SER A 224 1.17 -7.01 14.44
N ASP A 225 -0.05 -7.52 14.20
CA ASP A 225 -0.30 -8.73 13.39
C ASP A 225 -1.77 -8.75 12.88
N PRO A 226 -2.15 -7.90 11.90
CA PRO A 226 -3.50 -7.78 11.45
C PRO A 226 -3.84 -8.99 10.59
N THR A 227 -5.08 -9.41 10.69
CA THR A 227 -5.64 -10.41 9.81
C THR A 227 -6.23 -9.67 8.61
N CYS A 228 -5.79 -9.97 7.39
CA CYS A 228 -6.58 -9.58 6.23
C CYS A 228 -7.14 -10.72 5.40
N THR A 229 -8.42 -10.57 5.09
CA THR A 229 -9.26 -11.57 4.46
C THR A 229 -9.68 -11.05 3.09
N PRO A 230 -9.12 -11.61 2.01
CA PRO A 230 -9.56 -11.32 0.66
C PRO A 230 -10.87 -12.04 0.33
N ASP A 231 -11.79 -11.35 -0.31
CA ASP A 231 -12.98 -11.93 -0.91
C ASP A 231 -12.68 -12.30 -2.36
N LEU A 232 -12.53 -13.60 -2.59
CA LEU A 232 -12.26 -14.19 -3.91
C LEU A 232 -13.54 -14.75 -4.55
N SER A 233 -14.70 -14.52 -3.95
CA SER A 233 -15.97 -15.09 -4.42
C SER A 233 -16.26 -14.67 -5.86
N THR A 234 -15.93 -13.42 -6.22
CA THR A 234 -16.09 -12.87 -7.59
C THR A 234 -15.27 -13.64 -8.63
N ILE A 235 -14.01 -13.95 -8.32
CA ILE A 235 -13.12 -14.74 -9.19
C ILE A 235 -13.66 -16.17 -9.33
N VAL A 236 -14.03 -16.78 -8.21
CA VAL A 236 -14.57 -18.15 -8.19
C VAL A 236 -15.86 -18.25 -9.01
N GLU A 237 -16.77 -17.29 -8.88
CA GLU A 237 -18.01 -17.24 -9.67
C GLU A 237 -17.76 -17.12 -11.18
N GLN A 238 -16.78 -16.31 -11.59
CA GLN A 238 -16.40 -16.19 -13.00
C GLN A 238 -15.84 -17.50 -13.56
N ILE A 239 -15.03 -18.23 -12.78
CA ILE A 239 -14.52 -19.56 -13.15
C ILE A 239 -15.69 -20.55 -13.32
N ILE A 240 -16.63 -20.57 -12.37
CA ILE A 240 -17.75 -21.52 -12.35
C ILE A 240 -18.74 -21.26 -13.50
N LYS A 241 -19.00 -20.00 -13.86
CA LYS A 241 -19.85 -19.66 -15.01
C LYS A 241 -19.29 -20.21 -16.33
N LYS A 242 -17.96 -20.34 -16.46
CA LYS A 242 -17.29 -20.87 -17.66
C LYS A 242 -17.26 -22.40 -17.76
N ASP A 243 -17.40 -23.13 -16.65
CA ASP A 243 -17.37 -24.60 -16.65
C ASP A 243 -18.48 -25.22 -15.80
N SER A 244 -19.39 -25.95 -16.45
CA SER A 244 -20.39 -26.77 -15.77
C SER A 244 -19.89 -28.22 -15.58
N LYS A 245 -19.35 -28.59 -14.41
CA LYS A 245 -19.31 -30.00 -13.91
C LYS A 245 -18.75 -30.18 -12.49
N LYS A 246 -19.31 -31.17 -11.74
CA LYS A 246 -18.98 -31.60 -10.36
C LYS A 246 -17.49 -31.77 -9.97
N LYS A 247 -16.54 -31.80 -10.91
CA LYS A 247 -15.08 -31.82 -10.62
C LYS A 247 -14.56 -30.48 -10.07
N ILE A 248 -15.31 -29.39 -10.24
CA ILE A 248 -14.90 -28.02 -9.89
C ILE A 248 -14.88 -27.79 -8.38
N LYS A 249 -15.81 -28.35 -7.59
CA LYS A 249 -15.84 -28.15 -6.12
C LYS A 249 -14.55 -28.55 -5.38
N LYS A 250 -13.82 -29.56 -5.89
CA LYS A 250 -12.54 -30.00 -5.29
C LYS A 250 -11.37 -29.11 -5.73
N LEU A 251 -11.46 -28.54 -6.93
CA LEU A 251 -10.49 -27.61 -7.49
C LEU A 251 -10.66 -26.20 -6.90
N GLU A 252 -11.89 -25.76 -6.72
CA GLU A 252 -12.32 -24.53 -6.05
C GLU A 252 -11.73 -24.42 -4.64
N LYS A 253 -11.92 -25.45 -3.79
CA LYS A 253 -11.30 -25.48 -2.45
C LYS A 253 -9.77 -25.42 -2.48
N LYS A 254 -9.13 -25.93 -3.54
CA LYS A 254 -7.67 -25.84 -3.69
C LYS A 254 -7.23 -24.46 -4.16
N ILE A 255 -7.93 -23.87 -5.12
CA ILE A 255 -7.67 -22.51 -5.65
C ILE A 255 -7.87 -21.49 -4.53
N ILE A 256 -8.99 -21.54 -3.81
CA ILE A 256 -9.25 -20.66 -2.65
C ILE A 256 -8.14 -20.82 -1.62
N LYS A 257 -7.75 -22.06 -1.26
CA LYS A 257 -6.70 -22.27 -0.27
C LYS A 257 -5.33 -21.74 -0.71
N GLU A 258 -4.96 -21.90 -1.98
CA GLU A 258 -3.69 -21.40 -2.50
C GLU A 258 -3.71 -19.87 -2.64
N ALA A 259 -4.84 -19.29 -3.05
CA ALA A 259 -5.05 -17.85 -3.11
C ALA A 259 -5.10 -17.21 -1.72
N GLU A 260 -5.75 -17.84 -0.73
CA GLU A 260 -5.70 -17.43 0.68
C GLU A 260 -4.27 -17.49 1.24
N LYS A 261 -3.53 -18.56 0.95
CA LYS A 261 -2.12 -18.70 1.37
C LYS A 261 -1.25 -17.63 0.71
N PHE A 262 -1.52 -17.34 -0.56
CA PHE A 262 -0.86 -16.29 -1.32
C PHE A 262 -1.15 -14.89 -0.75
N LEU A 263 -2.42 -14.57 -0.52
CA LEU A 263 -2.83 -13.29 0.07
C LEU A 263 -2.33 -13.14 1.50
N LYS A 264 -2.30 -14.21 2.29
CA LYS A 264 -1.58 -14.23 3.57
C LYS A 264 -0.10 -13.94 3.42
N GLY A 265 0.54 -14.34 2.32
CA GLY A 265 1.92 -13.97 1.99
C GLY A 265 2.06 -12.48 1.64
N LEU A 266 1.09 -11.93 0.88
CA LEU A 266 1.01 -10.51 0.54
C LEU A 266 0.76 -9.59 1.72
N LEU A 267 0.15 -10.10 2.78
CA LEU A 267 -0.21 -9.30 3.95
C LEU A 267 0.77 -9.53 5.11
N GLN A 268 1.70 -10.47 4.93
CA GLN A 268 2.83 -10.74 5.81
C GLN A 268 4.07 -9.91 5.46
N PHE A 269 3.92 -8.87 4.63
CA PHE A 269 4.98 -7.86 4.50
C PHE A 269 5.35 -7.39 5.89
#